data_AF-A0AAP5Z2L3-F1
#
_entry.id   AF-A0AAP5Z2L3-F1
#
_cell.length_a   1.000
_cell.length_b   1.000
_cell.length_c   1.000
_cell.angle_alpha   90.00
_cell.angle_beta   90.00
_cell.angle_gamma   90.00
#
_symmetry.space_group_name_H-M   'P 1'
#
loop_
_entity.id
_entity.type
_entity.pdbx_description
1 polymer ?
#
loop_
_entity_poly.entity_id
_entity_poly.type
_entity_poly.pdbx_seq_one_letter_code
_entity_poly.pdbx_strand_id
1 'polypeptide(L)' 'SQHIGIVKHITDKVMVMHEGEVVEFGETSQVLTNPEHAITQRLVESHFYKAPSH' A
#
# COMPACT_ATOMS: atom_id res chain seq x y z
N SER A 1 14.98 14.12 -2.74
CA SER A 1 13.64 13.90 -3.31
C SER A 1 13.39 12.41 -3.41
N GLN A 2 12.70 11.79 -2.45
CA GLN A 2 12.28 10.38 -2.58
C GLN A 2 10.76 10.35 -2.72
N HIS A 3 10.31 10.16 -3.96
CA HIS A 3 8.90 9.99 -4.27
C HIS A 3 8.56 8.51 -4.09
N ILE A 4 7.97 8.13 -2.96
CA ILE A 4 7.21 6.89 -2.86
C ILE A 4 5.89 7.19 -3.58
N GLY A 5 5.84 6.87 -4.86
CA GLY A 5 4.63 7.00 -5.67
C GLY A 5 3.66 5.89 -5.28
N ILE A 6 2.78 6.15 -4.32
CA ILE A 6 1.63 5.29 -4.07
C ILE A 6 0.66 5.51 -5.24
N VAL A 7 0.78 4.71 -6.29
CA VAL A 7 -0.15 4.75 -7.43
C VAL A 7 -1.44 4.07 -6.99
N LYS A 8 -2.33 4.89 -6.41
CA LYS A 8 -3.69 4.51 -6.07
C LYS A 8 -4.55 4.64 -7.34
N HIS A 9 -4.35 3.72 -8.28
CA HIS A 9 -5.31 3.50 -9.35
C HIS A 9 -6.21 2.33 -8.97
N ILE A 10 -7.45 2.41 -9.42
CA ILE A 10 -8.54 1.46 -9.20
C ILE A 10 -8.20 0.18 -9.97
N THR A 11 -7.26 -0.59 -9.44
CA THR A 11 -6.82 -1.86 -10.01
C THR A 11 -7.08 -2.96 -9.00
N ASP A 12 -7.49 -4.12 -9.51
CA ASP A 12 -7.76 -5.31 -8.69
C ASP A 12 -6.55 -5.63 -7.79
N LYS A 13 -5.33 -5.30 -8.24
CA LYS A 13 -4.07 -5.59 -7.57
C LYS A 13 -3.22 -4.36 -7.31
N VAL A 14 -2.42 -4.44 -6.25
CA VAL A 14 -1.42 -3.46 -5.83
C VAL A 14 -0.07 -4.13 -5.63
N MET A 15 0.99 -3.38 -5.94
CA MET A 15 2.37 -3.76 -5.71
C MET A 15 3.01 -2.72 -4.80
N VAL A 16 3.64 -3.18 -3.72
CA VAL A 16 4.40 -2.36 -2.78
C VAL A 16 5.88 -2.62 -3.01
N MET A 17 6.62 -1.54 -3.22
CA MET A 17 8.07 -1.61 -3.43
C MET A 17 8.81 -0.82 -2.37
N HIS A 18 9.92 -1.36 -1.89
CA HIS A 18 10.86 -0.67 -1.02
C HIS A 18 12.30 -0.96 -1.47
N GLU A 19 13.11 0.09 -1.55
CA GLU A 19 14.54 0.00 -1.96
C GLU A 19 14.78 -0.72 -3.30
N GLY A 20 13.81 -0.66 -4.21
CA GLY A 20 13.89 -1.30 -5.53
C GLY A 20 13.42 -2.75 -5.55
N GLU A 21 13.01 -3.30 -4.41
CA GLU A 21 12.47 -4.65 -4.29
C GLU A 21 10.95 -4.64 -4.09
N VAL A 22 10.28 -5.64 -4.66
CA VAL A 22 8.85 -5.87 -4.40
C VAL A 22 8.72 -6.56 -3.05
N VAL A 23 8.15 -5.86 -2.09
CA VAL A 23 7.99 -6.36 -0.72
C VAL A 23 6.59 -6.94 -0.47
N GLU A 24 5.60 -6.55 -1.28
CA GLU A 24 4.24 -7.10 -1.19
C GLU A 24 3.50 -6.92 -2.51
N PHE A 25 2.69 -7.90 -2.91
CA PHE A 25 1.85 -7.83 -4.11
C PHE A 25 0.59 -8.68 -3.93
N GLY A 26 -0.57 -8.13 -4.27
CA GLY A 26 -1.83 -8.84 -4.11
C GLY A 26 -3.05 -7.98 -4.40
N GLU A 27 -4.23 -8.51 -4.07
CA GLU A 27 -5.48 -7.76 -4.19
C GLU A 27 -5.41 -6.48 -3.37
N THR A 28 -5.85 -5.36 -3.95
CA THR A 28 -5.80 -4.05 -3.27
C THR A 28 -6.53 -4.09 -1.93
N SER A 29 -7.68 -4.77 -1.87
CA SER A 29 -8.42 -4.96 -0.62
C SER A 29 -7.59 -5.71 0.42
N GLN A 30 -6.92 -6.81 0.05
CA GLN A 30 -6.13 -7.62 0.96
C GLN A 30 -4.90 -6.86 1.46
N VAL A 31 -4.12 -6.25 0.57
CA VAL A 31 -2.90 -5.51 0.94
C VAL A 31 -3.21 -4.27 1.78
N LEU A 32 -4.40 -3.65 1.61
CA LEU A 32 -4.80 -2.50 2.42
C LEU A 32 -5.46 -2.88 3.76
N THR A 33 -6.15 -4.02 3.84
CA THR A 33 -6.89 -4.43 5.06
C THR A 33 -6.12 -5.41 5.93
N ASN A 34 -5.25 -6.23 5.33
CA ASN A 34 -4.38 -7.18 6.01
C ASN A 34 -2.98 -7.15 5.40
N PRO A 35 -2.25 -6.02 5.52
CA PRO A 35 -0.87 -5.90 5.05
C PRO A 35 0.06 -6.85 5.81
N GLU A 36 0.79 -7.69 5.08
CA GLU A 36 1.72 -8.66 5.67
C GLU A 36 3.09 -8.03 5.94
N HIS A 37 3.53 -7.08 5.12
CA HIS A 37 4.85 -6.47 5.26
C HIS A 37 4.81 -5.22 6.16
N ALA A 38 5.80 -5.08 7.03
CA ALA A 38 5.87 -3.96 8.00
C ALA A 38 5.86 -2.57 7.36
N ILE A 39 6.43 -2.45 6.15
CA ILE A 39 6.39 -1.18 5.39
C ILE A 39 5.01 -0.91 4.82
N THR A 40 4.33 -1.93 4.31
CA THR A 40 2.96 -1.80 3.86
C THR A 40 2.06 -1.40 5.02
N GLN A 41 2.20 -2.01 6.19
CA GLN A 41 1.49 -1.61 7.42
C GLN A 41 1.69 -0.13 7.71
N ARG A 42 2.93 0.36 7.74
CA ARG A 42 3.24 1.77 7.96
C ARG A 42 2.65 2.69 6.89
N LEU A 43 2.69 2.29 5.62
CA LEU A 43 2.11 3.07 4.50
C LEU A 43 0.59 3.13 4.60
N VAL A 44 -0.05 2.02 4.95
CA VAL A 44 -1.50 1.96 5.16
C VAL A 44 -1.86 2.85 6.35
N GLU A 45 -1.17 2.72 7.49
CA GLU A 45 -1.35 3.55 8.69
C GLU A 45 -1.17 5.04 8.42
N SER A 46 -0.14 5.44 7.67
CA SER A 46 0.16 6.84 7.43
C SER A 46 -0.73 7.49 6.36
N HIS A 47 -1.17 6.74 5.34
CA HIS A 47 -1.87 7.31 4.17
C HIS A 47 -3.29 6.79 3.94
N PHE A 48 -3.68 5.63 4.48
CA PHE A 48 -4.96 4.97 4.18
C PHE A 48 -5.92 4.84 5.37
N TYR A 49 -5.45 4.82 6.62
CA TYR A 49 -6.35 4.84 7.81
C TYR A 49 -7.12 6.17 7.97
N LYS A 50 -6.79 7.18 7.16
CA LYS A 50 -7.50 8.47 7.07
C LYS A 50 -8.47 8.58 5.89
N ALA A 51 -8.90 7.48 5.30
CA ALA A 51 -10.15 7.48 4.54
C ALA A 51 -11.28 7.15 5.53
N PRO A 52 -11.98 8.16 6.10
CA PRO A 52 -13.16 7.89 6.89
C PRO A 52 -14.20 7.29 5.94
N SER A 53 -14.97 6.35 6.47
CA SER A 53 -16.26 5.96 5.96
C SER A 53 -17.17 7.18 5.72
N HIS A 54 -17.13 7.77 4.52
CA HIS A 54 -18.25 8.42 3.84
C HIS A 54 -17.93 8.64 2.36
#